data_AF-A0A957G3U1-F1
#
_entry.id   AF-A0A957G3U1-F1
#
_cell.length_a   1.000
_cell.length_b   1.000
_cell.length_c   1.000
_cell.angle_alpha   90.00
_cell.angle_beta   90.00
_cell.angle_gamma   90.00
#
_symmetry.space_group_name_H-M   'P 1'
#
loop_
_entity.id
_entity.type
_entity.pdbx_description
1 polymer ?
#
loop_
_entity_poly.entity_id
_entity_poly.type
_entity_poly.pdbx_seq_one_letter_code
_entity_poly.pdbx_strand_id
1 'polypeptide(L)'
;FPFYYRPERLAAGSGTGLLAALYGQLLSPSRGLFVFVPYLLLLPWGTGRLPVHQRPWLWLILAWGLGQLLLNQLAAPWWGGWSYGPRLLLDWWPGLALLVFLLWPRLSGGRTGHYRVALFTVLGLVAIWIHSYQGLFNVQTGRWNGAIPPNIDEHPEIAFSWRYPQIGASAAALCERNEAFVWERIATIAPVTGALHQPVTAPTALYPGWSDVADDWRWSECERSSMLFNLGMQPSGDYVLLLETRWLGVTEFDISLNEEPVTSLTLPGATGTTTLQVLLPGELMQAGLNELTFHVPGAGTPDTRPPYRLGLGLASWSLSPPTSR
;
A
#
# COMPACT_ATOMS: atom_id res chain seq x y z
N PHE A 1 -9.10 18.96 15.56
CA PHE A 1 -7.79 18.56 16.12
C PHE A 1 -7.27 17.34 15.38
N PRO A 2 -5.98 17.31 14.98
CA PRO A 2 -5.37 16.13 14.40
C PRO A 2 -5.61 14.93 15.30
N PHE A 3 -5.87 13.77 14.70
CA PHE A 3 -6.06 12.53 15.44
C PHE A 3 -4.90 12.32 16.42
N TYR A 4 -3.67 12.80 16.08
CA TYR A 4 -2.45 12.72 16.87
C TYR A 4 -2.45 13.37 18.28
N TYR A 5 -3.46 14.19 18.63
CA TYR A 5 -3.56 14.79 19.98
C TYR A 5 -4.65 14.20 20.88
N ARG A 6 -5.41 13.22 20.40
CA ARG A 6 -6.53 12.65 21.16
C ARG A 6 -6.07 11.67 22.25
N PRO A 7 -6.55 11.81 23.51
CA PRO A 7 -6.27 10.88 24.61
C PRO A 7 -6.78 9.46 24.36
N GLU A 8 -7.81 9.32 23.52
CA GLU A 8 -8.41 8.02 23.15
C GLU A 8 -7.37 7.00 22.63
N ARG A 9 -6.22 7.48 22.12
CA ARG A 9 -5.13 6.61 21.66
C ARG A 9 -4.37 5.87 22.75
N LEU A 10 -4.42 6.35 23.99
CA LEU A 10 -3.87 5.64 25.14
C LEU A 10 -4.83 4.56 25.66
N ALA A 11 -6.12 4.69 25.35
CA ALA A 11 -7.16 3.75 25.79
C ALA A 11 -7.41 2.63 24.76
N ALA A 12 -7.21 2.91 23.47
CA ALA A 12 -7.30 1.94 22.40
C ALA A 12 -5.99 1.15 22.26
N GLY A 13 -5.82 0.11 23.07
CA GLY A 13 -4.86 -0.93 22.74
C GLY A 13 -5.13 -1.42 21.31
N SER A 14 -4.10 -1.57 20.49
CA SER A 14 -4.17 -1.87 19.05
C SER A 14 -4.85 -3.20 18.67
N GLY A 15 -5.41 -3.94 19.63
CA GLY A 15 -5.95 -5.30 19.46
C GLY A 15 -4.88 -6.36 19.16
N THR A 16 -3.74 -5.95 18.61
CA THR A 16 -2.58 -6.80 18.32
C THR A 16 -1.77 -7.11 19.57
N GLY A 17 -1.41 -8.38 19.75
CA GLY A 17 -0.61 -8.81 20.91
C GLY A 17 0.80 -8.19 20.93
N LEU A 18 1.34 -8.00 22.13
CA LEU A 18 2.67 -7.41 22.38
C LEU A 18 3.77 -8.02 21.50
N LEU A 19 3.80 -9.35 21.38
CA LEU A 19 4.79 -10.05 20.59
C LEU A 19 4.69 -9.74 19.10
N ALA A 20 3.46 -9.63 18.57
CA ALA A 20 3.24 -9.29 17.16
C ALA A 20 3.74 -7.87 16.86
N ALA A 21 3.48 -6.92 17.75
CA ALA A 21 3.93 -5.55 17.59
C ALA A 21 5.45 -5.38 17.77
N LEU A 22 6.09 -6.14 18.67
CA LEU A 22 7.55 -6.20 18.78
C LEU A 22 8.19 -6.80 17.52
N TYR A 23 7.64 -7.91 17.02
CA TYR A 23 8.04 -8.49 15.74
C TYR A 23 7.85 -7.47 14.61
N GLY A 24 6.72 -6.76 14.64
CA GLY A 24 6.38 -5.63 13.78
C GLY A 24 7.49 -4.60 13.68
N GLN A 25 7.92 -4.05 14.81
CA GLN A 25 8.91 -2.97 14.86
C GLN A 25 10.35 -3.46 14.64
N LEU A 26 10.67 -4.73 14.90
CA LEU A 26 12.04 -5.24 14.82
C LEU A 26 12.35 -6.01 13.54
N LEU A 27 11.42 -6.84 13.08
CA LEU A 27 11.69 -7.86 12.06
C LEU A 27 10.69 -7.91 10.91
N SER A 28 9.59 -7.14 10.96
CA SER A 28 8.62 -7.17 9.87
C SER A 28 9.21 -6.62 8.56
N PRO A 29 8.76 -7.13 7.41
CA PRO A 29 9.24 -6.69 6.10
C PRO A 29 9.02 -5.19 5.82
N SER A 30 8.01 -4.59 6.44
CA SER A 30 7.56 -3.23 6.13
C SER A 30 7.89 -2.20 7.21
N ARG A 31 8.18 -2.63 8.45
CA ARG A 31 8.50 -1.74 9.59
C ARG A 31 9.73 -2.16 10.40
N GLY A 32 10.29 -3.35 10.15
CA GLY A 32 11.32 -3.94 10.99
C GLY A 32 12.66 -3.23 10.94
N LEU A 33 13.17 -2.81 12.11
CA LEU A 33 14.48 -2.19 12.25
C LEU A 33 15.60 -3.00 11.59
N PHE A 34 15.66 -4.31 11.81
CA PHE A 34 16.72 -5.16 11.28
C PHE A 34 16.55 -5.49 9.79
N VAL A 35 15.37 -5.29 9.23
CA VAL A 35 15.13 -5.43 7.78
C VAL A 35 15.65 -4.19 7.04
N PHE A 36 15.34 -3.01 7.57
CA PHE A 36 15.76 -1.73 6.96
C PHE A 36 17.21 -1.38 7.26
N VAL A 37 17.75 -1.86 8.38
CA VAL A 37 19.08 -1.53 8.88
C VAL A 37 19.85 -2.81 9.25
N PRO A 38 20.12 -3.70 8.27
CA PRO A 38 20.60 -5.05 8.54
C PRO A 38 21.99 -5.09 9.19
N TYR A 39 22.81 -4.05 9.04
CA TYR A 39 24.14 -4.00 9.69
C TYR A 39 24.07 -3.97 11.22
N LEU A 40 22.92 -3.63 11.82
CA LEU A 40 22.73 -3.68 13.27
C LEU A 40 22.79 -5.12 13.82
N LEU A 41 22.58 -6.14 12.98
CA LEU A 41 22.74 -7.55 13.35
C LEU A 41 24.18 -7.90 13.74
N LEU A 42 25.16 -7.06 13.39
CA LEU A 42 26.57 -7.26 13.76
C LEU A 42 26.92 -6.74 15.15
N LEU A 43 26.08 -5.88 15.75
CA LEU A 43 26.39 -5.25 17.04
C LEU A 43 26.57 -6.25 18.19
N PRO A 44 25.77 -7.33 18.34
CA PRO A 44 25.96 -8.31 19.41
C PRO A 44 27.37 -8.94 19.46
N TRP A 45 28.10 -8.98 18.33
CA TRP A 45 29.45 -9.56 18.28
C TRP A 45 30.48 -8.81 19.13
N GLY A 46 30.26 -7.51 19.36
CA GLY A 46 31.20 -6.65 20.09
C GLY A 46 30.80 -6.37 21.54
N THR A 47 29.53 -6.54 21.91
CA THR A 47 28.98 -6.07 23.19
C THR A 47 29.62 -6.76 24.40
N GLY A 48 29.80 -8.08 24.35
CA GLY A 48 30.43 -8.83 25.45
C GLY A 48 31.90 -8.48 25.71
N ARG A 49 32.56 -7.82 24.75
CA ARG A 49 33.97 -7.40 24.83
C ARG A 49 34.12 -5.94 25.23
N LEU A 50 33.05 -5.23 25.56
CA LEU A 50 33.12 -3.85 26.02
C LEU A 50 33.82 -3.77 27.39
N PRO A 51 34.74 -2.81 27.58
CA PRO A 51 35.39 -2.59 28.86
C PRO A 51 34.34 -2.19 29.88
N VAL A 52 34.56 -2.53 31.15
CA VAL A 52 33.58 -2.28 32.22
C VAL A 52 33.13 -0.82 32.27
N HIS A 53 34.05 0.13 32.07
CA HIS A 53 33.73 1.57 32.07
C HIS A 53 32.85 2.03 30.89
N GLN A 54 32.73 1.25 29.80
CA GLN A 54 31.86 1.57 28.66
C GLN A 54 30.50 0.85 28.72
N ARG A 55 30.35 -0.16 29.59
CA ARG A 55 29.09 -0.90 29.75
C ARG A 55 27.89 -0.03 30.16
N PRO A 56 28.03 1.03 30.99
CA PRO A 56 26.91 1.92 31.28
C PRO A 56 26.28 2.54 30.03
N TRP A 57 27.09 2.91 29.03
CA TRP A 57 26.59 3.44 27.75
C TRP A 57 25.77 2.40 26.98
N LEU A 58 26.24 1.15 26.93
CA LEU A 58 25.47 0.05 26.33
C LEU A 58 24.10 -0.08 27.01
N TRP A 59 24.08 -0.13 28.35
CA TRP A 59 22.82 -0.28 29.09
C TRP A 59 21.90 0.90 28.92
N LEU A 60 22.42 2.13 28.89
CA LEU A 60 21.62 3.32 28.62
C LEU A 60 20.98 3.26 27.23
N ILE A 61 21.73 2.89 26.20
CA ILE A 61 21.23 2.77 24.82
C ILE A 61 20.18 1.67 24.70
N LEU A 62 20.39 0.52 25.35
CA LEU A 62 19.43 -0.58 25.36
C LEU A 62 18.17 -0.23 26.16
N ALA A 63 18.31 0.40 27.32
CA ALA A 63 17.20 0.84 28.16
C ALA A 63 16.36 1.92 27.46
N TRP A 64 17.01 2.88 26.76
CA TRP A 64 16.34 3.85 25.91
C TRP A 64 15.55 3.13 24.82
N GLY A 65 16.21 2.29 24.01
CA GLY A 65 15.54 1.56 22.93
C GLY A 65 14.37 0.71 23.38
N LEU A 66 14.53 -0.01 24.49
CA LEU A 66 13.46 -0.79 25.11
C LEU A 66 12.33 0.11 25.61
N GLY A 67 12.66 1.25 26.22
CA GLY A 67 11.68 2.27 26.63
C GLY A 67 10.86 2.76 25.45
N GLN A 68 11.48 3.09 24.32
CA GLN A 68 10.78 3.51 23.09
C GLN A 68 9.89 2.39 22.54
N LEU A 69 10.42 1.15 22.45
CA LEU A 69 9.63 0.00 22.01
C LEU A 69 8.38 -0.18 22.87
N LEU A 70 8.49 -0.10 24.19
CA LEU A 70 7.38 -0.22 25.13
C LEU A 70 6.40 0.96 25.03
N LEU A 71 6.89 2.19 24.94
CA LEU A 71 6.06 3.38 24.78
C LEU A 71 5.25 3.33 23.48
N ASN A 72 5.85 2.86 22.39
CA ASN A 72 5.19 2.69 21.10
C ASN A 72 4.06 1.64 21.15
N GLN A 73 4.09 0.71 22.10
CA GLN A 73 2.97 -0.22 22.33
C GLN A 73 1.79 0.44 23.03
N LEU A 74 2.06 1.44 23.87
CA LEU A 74 1.08 2.06 24.76
C LEU A 74 0.40 3.28 24.13
N ALA A 75 1.08 3.99 23.23
CA ALA A 75 0.67 5.33 22.79
C ALA A 75 0.27 5.45 21.32
N ALA A 76 0.57 4.45 20.48
CA ALA A 76 0.37 4.55 19.05
C ALA A 76 -0.09 3.22 18.44
N PRO A 77 -0.72 3.25 17.25
CA PRO A 77 -0.66 2.09 16.37
C PRO A 77 0.81 1.73 16.18
N TRP A 78 1.22 0.53 16.63
CA TRP A 78 2.63 0.10 16.62
C TRP A 78 3.25 0.10 15.22
N TRP A 79 2.42 0.08 14.17
CA TRP A 79 2.83 0.16 12.76
C TRP A 79 3.16 1.59 12.30
N GLY A 80 2.90 2.62 13.11
CA GLY A 80 3.31 4.00 12.83
C GLY A 80 2.59 4.66 11.66
N GLY A 81 1.36 4.23 11.35
CA GLY A 81 0.50 4.79 10.30
C GLY A 81 1.12 4.77 8.91
N TRP A 82 0.89 5.83 8.13
CA TRP A 82 1.42 6.03 6.77
C TRP A 82 2.89 6.46 6.76
N SER A 83 3.75 5.71 7.44
CA SER A 83 5.19 5.94 7.49
C SER A 83 5.96 5.01 6.54
N TYR A 84 7.27 5.18 6.46
CA TYR A 84 8.19 4.29 5.77
C TYR A 84 9.20 3.73 6.77
N GLY A 85 9.32 2.40 6.84
CA GLY A 85 10.28 1.71 7.68
C GLY A 85 10.12 1.92 9.21
N PRO A 86 11.20 1.77 9.99
CA PRO A 86 11.17 1.79 11.46
C PRO A 86 11.07 3.22 12.03
N ARG A 87 10.18 4.06 11.50
CA ARG A 87 10.05 5.48 11.85
C ARG A 87 9.82 5.71 13.35
N LEU A 88 9.07 4.82 14.01
CA LEU A 88 8.80 4.93 15.45
C LEU A 88 10.04 4.71 16.33
N LEU A 89 11.12 4.19 15.74
CA LEU A 89 12.40 3.98 16.42
C LEU A 89 13.44 5.04 16.02
N LEU A 90 13.01 6.14 15.37
CA LEU A 90 13.91 7.20 14.92
C LEU A 90 14.72 7.83 16.08
N ASP A 91 14.09 7.94 17.25
CA ASP A 91 14.73 8.49 18.44
C ASP A 91 15.81 7.58 19.05
N TRP A 92 15.86 6.29 18.66
CA TRP A 92 16.90 5.36 19.11
C TRP A 92 18.21 5.54 18.32
N TRP A 93 18.18 6.21 17.16
CA TRP A 93 19.32 6.31 16.26
C TRP A 93 20.57 6.97 16.85
N PRO A 94 20.49 8.07 17.63
CA PRO A 94 21.67 8.64 18.27
C PRO A 94 22.38 7.62 19.18
N GLY A 95 21.60 6.82 19.91
CA GLY A 95 22.12 5.73 20.73
C GLY A 95 22.75 4.62 19.89
N LEU A 96 22.10 4.18 18.81
CA LEU A 96 22.64 3.15 17.92
C LEU A 96 23.92 3.60 17.22
N ALA A 97 24.02 4.87 16.79
CA ALA A 97 25.22 5.44 16.20
C ALA A 97 26.39 5.47 17.21
N LEU A 98 26.12 5.90 18.45
CA LEU A 98 27.10 5.83 19.54
C LEU A 98 27.54 4.39 19.80
N LEU A 99 26.61 3.43 19.79
CA LEU A 99 26.93 2.01 19.97
C LEU A 99 27.85 1.48 18.86
N VAL A 100 27.58 1.83 17.60
CA VAL A 100 28.46 1.48 16.47
C VAL A 100 29.87 2.02 16.71
N PHE A 101 30.00 3.29 17.13
CA PHE A 101 31.30 3.91 17.42
C PHE A 101 32.06 3.19 18.54
N LEU A 102 31.40 2.89 19.67
CA LEU A 102 31.99 2.16 20.79
C LEU A 102 32.46 0.74 20.41
N LEU A 103 31.74 0.10 19.49
CA LEU A 103 32.02 -1.26 19.03
C LEU A 103 33.00 -1.32 17.85
N TRP A 104 33.27 -0.19 17.17
CA TRP A 104 34.08 -0.16 15.96
C TRP A 104 35.46 -0.81 16.10
N PRO A 105 36.27 -0.55 17.16
CA PRO A 105 37.56 -1.21 17.32
C PRO A 105 37.47 -2.74 17.44
N ARG A 106 36.33 -3.26 17.96
CA ARG A 106 36.10 -4.69 18.16
C ARG A 106 35.61 -5.38 16.89
N LEU A 107 34.87 -4.64 16.06
CA LEU A 107 34.43 -5.10 14.74
C LEU A 107 35.61 -5.15 13.77
N SER A 108 36.48 -4.14 13.79
CA SER A 108 37.63 -4.00 12.89
C SER A 108 38.90 -4.75 13.31
N GLY A 109 39.08 -5.04 14.60
CA GLY A 109 40.28 -5.71 15.12
C GLY A 109 40.33 -7.23 14.87
N GLY A 110 41.52 -7.84 15.00
CA GLY A 110 41.74 -9.29 14.93
C GLY A 110 41.78 -9.89 13.52
N ARG A 111 42.07 -11.20 13.42
CA ARG A 111 42.30 -11.91 12.13
C ARG A 111 41.12 -11.89 11.15
N THR A 112 39.90 -11.74 11.65
CA THR A 112 38.66 -11.70 10.84
C THR A 112 38.01 -10.32 10.85
N GLY A 113 38.72 -9.28 11.30
CA GLY A 113 38.20 -7.92 11.39
C GLY A 113 37.81 -7.34 10.02
N HIS A 114 38.63 -7.57 8.99
CA HIS A 114 38.37 -7.08 7.64
C HIS A 114 37.10 -7.69 7.03
N TYR A 115 36.81 -8.98 7.26
CA TYR A 115 35.55 -9.59 6.81
C TYR A 115 34.32 -8.97 7.48
N ARG A 116 34.42 -8.67 8.79
CA ARG A 116 33.31 -8.05 9.54
C ARG A 116 33.09 -6.61 9.11
N VAL A 117 34.16 -5.87 8.85
CA VAL A 117 34.07 -4.51 8.28
C VAL A 117 33.47 -4.56 6.87
N ALA A 118 33.94 -5.47 6.01
CA ALA A 118 33.37 -5.64 4.67
C ALA A 118 31.87 -5.96 4.72
N LEU A 119 31.47 -6.89 5.60
CA LEU A 119 30.05 -7.22 5.80
C LEU A 119 29.25 -6.02 6.33
N PHE A 120 29.78 -5.29 7.32
CA PHE A 120 29.15 -4.06 7.82
C PHE A 120 28.97 -3.02 6.71
N THR A 121 29.98 -2.82 5.88
CA THR A 121 29.94 -1.89 4.74
C THR A 121 28.90 -2.32 3.72
N VAL A 122 28.88 -3.60 3.32
CA VAL A 122 27.88 -4.12 2.36
C VAL A 122 26.47 -3.94 2.90
N LEU A 123 26.21 -4.34 4.15
CA LEU A 123 24.90 -4.17 4.79
C LEU A 123 24.52 -2.68 4.98
N GLY A 124 25.51 -1.82 5.20
CA GLY A 124 25.34 -0.36 5.23
C GLY A 124 24.94 0.21 3.87
N LEU A 125 25.55 -0.25 2.78
CA LEU A 125 25.16 0.12 1.43
C LEU A 125 23.75 -0.35 1.09
N VAL A 126 23.35 -1.55 1.54
CA VAL A 126 21.97 -2.04 1.43
C VAL A 126 21.01 -1.11 2.19
N ALA A 127 21.32 -0.73 3.44
CA ALA A 127 20.49 0.18 4.22
C ALA A 127 20.35 1.56 3.53
N ILE A 128 21.44 2.10 2.96
CA ILE A 128 21.41 3.34 2.18
C ILE A 128 20.51 3.18 0.96
N TRP A 129 20.63 2.09 0.21
CA TRP A 129 19.74 1.83 -0.93
C TRP A 129 18.27 1.75 -0.51
N ILE A 130 17.95 1.04 0.58
CA ILE A 130 16.58 0.97 1.13
C ILE A 130 16.07 2.38 1.48
N HIS A 131 16.82 3.16 2.25
CA HIS A 131 16.33 4.46 2.70
C HIS A 131 16.32 5.54 1.61
N SER A 132 17.28 5.52 0.69
CA SER A 132 17.38 6.52 -0.38
C SER A 132 16.61 6.11 -1.63
N TYR A 133 16.94 5.00 -2.26
CA TYR A 133 16.30 4.60 -3.52
C TYR A 133 14.83 4.23 -3.29
N GLN A 134 14.55 3.36 -2.32
CA GLN A 134 13.17 2.95 -2.03
C GLN A 134 12.43 4.02 -1.20
N GLY A 135 13.01 4.49 -0.09
CA GLY A 135 12.31 5.41 0.81
C GLY A 135 12.12 6.83 0.26
N LEU A 136 13.15 7.41 -0.36
CA LEU A 136 13.12 8.81 -0.79
C LEU A 136 12.65 8.98 -2.25
N PHE A 137 13.09 8.12 -3.17
CA PHE A 137 12.85 8.31 -4.60
C PHE A 137 11.72 7.47 -5.17
N ASN A 138 11.31 6.38 -4.52
CA ASN A 138 10.23 5.54 -5.01
C ASN A 138 8.89 5.93 -4.38
N VAL A 139 8.06 6.66 -5.14
CA VAL A 139 6.71 7.08 -4.73
C VAL A 139 5.81 5.91 -4.32
N GLN A 140 6.05 4.71 -4.86
CA GLN A 140 5.23 3.53 -4.58
C GLN A 140 5.35 3.09 -3.12
N THR A 141 6.47 3.36 -2.45
CA THR A 141 6.62 3.04 -1.01
C THR A 141 5.68 3.85 -0.13
N GLY A 142 5.41 5.11 -0.49
CA GLY A 142 4.41 5.94 0.17
C GLY A 142 2.98 5.43 -0.11
N ARG A 143 2.72 5.06 -1.37
CA ARG A 143 1.41 4.56 -1.84
C ARG A 143 1.04 3.20 -1.24
N TRP A 144 2.04 2.38 -0.93
CA TRP A 144 1.88 1.09 -0.24
C TRP A 144 1.06 1.20 1.05
N ASN A 145 1.05 2.35 1.72
CA ASN A 145 0.32 2.54 2.97
C ASN A 145 -1.22 2.60 2.80
N GLY A 146 -1.74 2.82 1.59
CA GLY A 146 -3.20 2.89 1.41
C GLY A 146 -3.68 3.81 0.29
N ALA A 147 -2.81 4.26 -0.62
CA ALA A 147 -3.29 4.96 -1.82
C ALA A 147 -4.05 4.01 -2.75
N ILE A 148 -3.67 2.73 -2.73
CA ILE A 148 -4.41 1.63 -3.33
C ILE A 148 -4.72 0.66 -2.18
N PRO A 149 -5.99 0.24 -1.98
CA PRO A 149 -6.35 -0.67 -0.91
C PRO A 149 -5.50 -1.95 -0.91
N PRO A 150 -5.23 -2.56 0.24
CA PRO A 150 -5.69 -2.18 1.58
C PRO A 150 -4.93 -1.00 2.19
N ASN A 151 -5.63 -0.23 3.03
CA ASN A 151 -5.05 0.82 3.87
C ASN A 151 -4.45 0.23 5.15
N ILE A 152 -3.21 0.59 5.48
CA ILE A 152 -2.45 0.09 6.64
C ILE A 152 -3.12 0.42 7.98
N ASP A 153 -3.86 1.52 8.06
CA ASP A 153 -4.53 1.93 9.29
C ASP A 153 -5.79 1.11 9.58
N GLU A 154 -6.35 0.46 8.55
CA GLU A 154 -7.48 -0.45 8.65
C GLU A 154 -7.02 -1.92 8.69
N HIS A 155 -5.92 -2.22 8.01
CA HIS A 155 -5.36 -3.56 7.81
C HIS A 155 -3.88 -3.61 8.23
N PRO A 156 -3.54 -3.43 9.52
CA PRO A 156 -2.15 -3.39 9.99
C PRO A 156 -1.38 -4.69 9.76
N GLU A 157 -2.07 -5.82 9.60
CA GLU A 157 -1.49 -7.13 9.31
C GLU A 157 -0.67 -7.16 8.02
N ILE A 158 -0.94 -6.27 7.06
CA ILE A 158 -0.18 -6.21 5.80
C ILE A 158 1.28 -5.81 6.02
N ALA A 159 1.62 -5.19 7.17
CA ALA A 159 3.01 -4.92 7.55
C ALA A 159 3.85 -6.19 7.73
N PHE A 160 3.20 -7.34 7.96
CA PHE A 160 3.86 -8.64 8.08
C PHE A 160 3.99 -9.39 6.75
N SER A 161 3.44 -8.88 5.65
CA SER A 161 3.48 -9.55 4.35
C SER A 161 4.89 -9.48 3.73
N TRP A 162 5.54 -10.64 3.63
CA TRP A 162 6.79 -10.80 2.88
C TRP A 162 6.58 -10.91 1.37
N ARG A 163 5.35 -11.20 0.93
CA ARG A 163 5.00 -11.23 -0.50
C ARG A 163 4.93 -9.81 -1.07
N TYR A 164 4.36 -8.88 -0.31
CA TYR A 164 4.21 -7.48 -0.72
C TYR A 164 4.84 -6.53 0.31
N PRO A 165 6.16 -6.59 0.53
CA PRO A 165 6.84 -5.79 1.54
C PRO A 165 6.96 -4.33 1.10
N GLN A 166 6.90 -3.38 2.04
CA GLN A 166 7.04 -1.97 1.69
C GLN A 166 8.42 -1.64 1.07
N ILE A 167 9.47 -2.35 1.47
CA ILE A 167 10.82 -2.20 0.89
C ILE A 167 10.91 -2.65 -0.59
N GLY A 168 9.95 -3.46 -1.05
CA GLY A 168 9.87 -3.97 -2.42
C GLY A 168 8.70 -3.37 -3.20
N ALA A 169 8.13 -2.25 -2.73
CA ALA A 169 6.97 -1.66 -3.37
C ALA A 169 7.27 -1.24 -4.82
N SER A 170 6.43 -1.68 -5.74
CA SER A 170 6.42 -1.29 -7.14
C SER A 170 4.97 -1.14 -7.59
N ALA A 171 4.72 -0.44 -8.70
CA ALA A 171 3.36 -0.29 -9.22
C ALA A 171 2.69 -1.66 -9.43
N ALA A 172 3.39 -2.57 -10.12
CA ALA A 172 2.92 -3.94 -10.35
C ALA A 172 2.62 -4.70 -9.04
N ALA A 173 3.53 -4.67 -8.06
CA ALA A 173 3.32 -5.36 -6.79
C ALA A 173 2.15 -4.78 -5.97
N LEU A 174 1.91 -3.46 -6.06
CA LEU A 174 0.75 -2.84 -5.40
C LEU A 174 -0.57 -3.23 -6.07
N CYS A 175 -0.58 -3.31 -7.41
CA CYS A 175 -1.73 -3.77 -8.17
C CYS A 175 -2.06 -5.24 -7.85
N GLU A 176 -1.07 -6.13 -7.87
CA GLU A 176 -1.24 -7.54 -7.51
C GLU A 176 -1.74 -7.72 -6.07
N ARG A 177 -1.21 -6.92 -5.13
CA ARG A 177 -1.68 -6.90 -3.73
C ARG A 177 -3.14 -6.44 -3.63
N ASN A 178 -3.49 -5.37 -4.33
CA ASN A 178 -4.84 -4.82 -4.30
C ASN A 178 -5.85 -5.80 -4.89
N GLU A 179 -5.50 -6.38 -6.04
CA GLU A 179 -6.30 -7.40 -6.70
C GLU A 179 -6.55 -8.57 -5.76
N ALA A 180 -5.50 -9.15 -5.17
CA ALA A 180 -5.63 -10.25 -4.20
C ALA A 180 -6.54 -9.87 -3.02
N PHE A 181 -6.36 -8.67 -2.46
CA PHE A 181 -7.18 -8.17 -1.34
C PHE A 181 -8.66 -7.99 -1.70
N VAL A 182 -8.94 -7.52 -2.92
CA VAL A 182 -10.32 -7.31 -3.38
C VAL A 182 -11.00 -8.64 -3.70
N TRP A 183 -10.30 -9.58 -4.34
CA TRP A 183 -10.84 -10.90 -4.66
C TRP A 183 -11.25 -11.71 -3.42
N GLU A 184 -10.52 -11.57 -2.31
CA GLU A 184 -10.92 -12.19 -1.02
C GLU A 184 -12.30 -11.72 -0.51
N ARG A 185 -12.78 -10.57 -1.01
CA ARG A 185 -14.04 -9.94 -0.58
C ARG A 185 -15.17 -10.14 -1.59
N ILE A 186 -14.95 -10.91 -2.65
CA ILE A 186 -15.95 -11.08 -3.72
C ILE A 186 -17.31 -11.57 -3.21
N ALA A 187 -17.31 -12.41 -2.19
CA ALA A 187 -18.53 -12.95 -1.58
C ALA A 187 -19.39 -11.87 -0.89
N THR A 188 -18.85 -10.66 -0.65
CA THR A 188 -19.59 -9.56 -0.03
C THR A 188 -20.35 -8.69 -1.04
N ILE A 189 -20.20 -8.94 -2.35
CA ILE A 189 -20.89 -8.16 -3.39
C ILE A 189 -22.39 -8.44 -3.34
N ALA A 190 -23.18 -7.40 -3.06
CA ALA A 190 -24.63 -7.48 -3.13
C ALA A 190 -25.11 -7.59 -4.59
N PRO A 191 -26.10 -8.44 -4.90
CA PRO A 191 -26.67 -8.50 -6.23
C PRO A 191 -27.30 -7.17 -6.65
N VAL A 192 -27.01 -6.75 -7.87
CA VAL A 192 -27.61 -5.59 -8.53
C VAL A 192 -29.01 -5.98 -8.99
N THR A 193 -30.03 -5.32 -8.46
CA THR A 193 -31.42 -5.53 -8.84
C THR A 193 -32.01 -4.26 -9.46
N GLY A 194 -32.37 -4.35 -10.74
CA GLY A 194 -32.99 -3.25 -11.49
C GLY A 194 -32.05 -2.12 -11.91
N ALA A 195 -32.63 -1.09 -12.53
CA ALA A 195 -31.91 0.10 -12.95
C ALA A 195 -31.77 1.08 -11.78
N LEU A 196 -30.59 1.11 -11.18
CA LEU A 196 -30.28 2.02 -10.07
C LEU A 196 -28.94 2.69 -10.34
N HIS A 197 -28.91 4.00 -10.09
CA HIS A 197 -27.67 4.76 -10.00
C HIS A 197 -26.92 4.34 -8.74
N GLN A 198 -25.71 3.80 -8.91
CA GLN A 198 -24.85 3.28 -7.86
C GLN A 198 -23.62 4.19 -7.71
N PRO A 199 -23.43 4.88 -6.58
CA PRO A 199 -22.16 5.56 -6.31
C PRO A 199 -21.03 4.53 -6.14
N VAL A 200 -19.76 4.92 -6.35
CA VAL A 200 -18.60 4.02 -6.18
C VAL A 200 -18.34 3.55 -4.73
N THR A 201 -19.12 4.07 -3.77
CA THR A 201 -19.15 3.65 -2.38
C THR A 201 -20.18 2.55 -2.10
N ALA A 202 -21.07 2.26 -3.06
CA ALA A 202 -22.11 1.25 -2.88
C ALA A 202 -21.51 -0.16 -2.77
N PRO A 203 -22.07 -1.06 -1.93
CA PRO A 203 -21.59 -2.43 -1.75
C PRO A 203 -21.97 -3.37 -2.91
N THR A 204 -22.48 -2.82 -4.01
CA THR A 204 -22.93 -3.54 -5.21
C THR A 204 -21.79 -3.81 -6.19
N ALA A 205 -20.61 -3.23 -5.97
CA ALA A 205 -19.42 -3.51 -6.75
C ALA A 205 -18.13 -3.43 -5.93
N LEU A 206 -17.10 -4.13 -6.41
CA LEU A 206 -15.72 -4.00 -5.96
C LEU A 206 -14.84 -3.46 -7.08
N TYR A 207 -13.73 -2.83 -6.71
CA TYR A 207 -12.92 -2.03 -7.61
C TYR A 207 -11.43 -2.42 -7.53
N PRO A 208 -11.03 -3.61 -8.01
CA PRO A 208 -9.62 -3.96 -8.12
C PRO A 208 -8.88 -3.05 -9.12
N GLY A 209 -7.68 -2.62 -8.78
CA GLY A 209 -6.86 -1.68 -9.55
C GLY A 209 -7.26 -0.21 -9.39
N TRP A 210 -8.19 0.12 -8.48
CA TRP A 210 -8.62 1.50 -8.21
C TRP A 210 -8.14 2.01 -6.85
N SER A 211 -8.03 3.33 -6.71
CA SER A 211 -7.77 3.99 -5.45
C SER A 211 -8.94 3.84 -4.46
N ASP A 212 -8.69 4.19 -3.21
CA ASP A 212 -9.77 4.54 -2.29
C ASP A 212 -10.57 5.76 -2.77
N VAL A 213 -11.77 5.93 -2.22
CA VAL A 213 -12.65 7.04 -2.58
C VAL A 213 -12.07 8.35 -2.03
N ALA A 214 -11.84 9.30 -2.92
CA ALA A 214 -11.42 10.65 -2.59
C ALA A 214 -12.26 11.66 -3.39
N ASP A 215 -12.91 12.59 -2.68
CA ASP A 215 -13.81 13.59 -3.28
C ASP A 215 -14.93 12.98 -4.14
N ASP A 216 -15.50 11.84 -3.70
CA ASP A 216 -16.51 11.03 -4.42
C ASP A 216 -15.99 10.29 -5.67
N TRP A 217 -14.69 10.32 -5.96
CA TRP A 217 -14.07 9.61 -7.09
C TRP A 217 -13.19 8.45 -6.63
N ARG A 218 -13.18 7.36 -7.41
CA ARG A 218 -12.09 6.37 -7.43
C ARG A 218 -11.26 6.59 -8.68
N TRP A 219 -9.94 6.65 -8.54
CA TRP A 219 -9.02 6.80 -9.67
C TRP A 219 -8.42 5.46 -10.06
N SER A 220 -8.27 5.19 -11.36
CA SER A 220 -7.51 4.05 -11.86
C SER A 220 -6.05 4.19 -11.44
N GLU A 221 -5.55 3.24 -10.67
CA GLU A 221 -4.17 3.28 -10.17
C GLU A 221 -3.28 2.20 -10.79
N CYS A 222 -3.89 1.30 -11.56
CA CYS A 222 -3.26 0.20 -12.26
C CYS A 222 -3.61 0.30 -13.75
N GLU A 223 -2.73 -0.18 -14.64
CA GLU A 223 -3.02 -0.21 -16.09
C GLU A 223 -4.28 -1.03 -16.38
N ARG A 224 -4.51 -2.09 -15.60
CA ARG A 224 -5.74 -2.85 -15.56
C ARG A 224 -6.50 -2.51 -14.29
N SER A 225 -7.60 -1.78 -14.43
CA SER A 225 -8.53 -1.51 -13.33
C SER A 225 -9.87 -2.14 -13.68
N SER A 226 -10.47 -2.93 -12.78
CA SER A 226 -11.75 -3.59 -13.07
C SER A 226 -12.85 -3.16 -12.10
N MET A 227 -14.10 -3.33 -12.53
CA MET A 227 -15.28 -3.21 -11.70
C MET A 227 -15.97 -4.58 -11.65
N LEU A 228 -15.99 -5.19 -10.48
CA LEU A 228 -16.64 -6.47 -10.23
C LEU A 228 -18.05 -6.20 -9.71
N PHE A 229 -19.09 -6.74 -10.35
CA PHE A 229 -20.47 -6.59 -9.90
C PHE A 229 -21.25 -7.89 -10.09
N ASN A 230 -22.28 -8.11 -9.28
CA ASN A 230 -23.06 -9.34 -9.30
C ASN A 230 -24.46 -9.08 -9.85
N LEU A 231 -24.84 -9.73 -10.95
CA LEU A 231 -26.21 -9.72 -11.48
C LEU A 231 -27.03 -10.81 -10.81
N GLY A 232 -28.04 -10.39 -10.03
CA GLY A 232 -28.96 -11.33 -9.37
C GLY A 232 -29.94 -12.04 -10.29
N MET A 233 -29.90 -11.78 -11.60
CA MET A 233 -30.83 -12.31 -12.59
C MET A 233 -30.12 -12.67 -13.88
N GLN A 234 -30.70 -13.61 -14.64
CA GLN A 234 -30.21 -13.96 -15.97
C GLN A 234 -30.33 -12.74 -16.89
N PRO A 235 -29.27 -12.33 -17.60
CA PRO A 235 -29.35 -11.27 -18.58
C PRO A 235 -30.35 -11.65 -19.68
N SER A 236 -31.30 -10.78 -19.97
CA SER A 236 -32.37 -11.01 -20.97
C SER A 236 -32.15 -10.27 -22.30
N GLY A 237 -30.96 -9.70 -22.50
CA GLY A 237 -30.57 -8.92 -23.67
C GLY A 237 -29.35 -8.07 -23.36
N ASP A 238 -29.02 -7.15 -24.27
CA ASP A 238 -27.96 -6.16 -24.04
C ASP A 238 -28.29 -5.28 -22.84
N TYR A 239 -27.31 -4.56 -22.33
CA TYR A 239 -27.48 -3.56 -21.29
C TYR A 239 -26.75 -2.28 -21.66
N VAL A 240 -27.29 -1.16 -21.21
CA VAL A 240 -26.63 0.14 -21.28
C VAL A 240 -26.05 0.46 -19.92
N LEU A 241 -24.73 0.56 -19.87
CA LEU A 241 -23.97 1.03 -18.73
C LEU A 241 -23.65 2.51 -18.91
N LEU A 242 -24.11 3.33 -17.97
CA LEU A 242 -23.72 4.74 -17.87
C LEU A 242 -22.65 4.87 -16.79
N LEU A 243 -21.52 5.48 -17.12
CA LEU A 243 -20.41 5.72 -16.22
C LEU A 243 -20.20 7.22 -16.06
N GLU A 244 -20.30 7.74 -14.84
CA GLU A 244 -19.87 9.11 -14.56
C GLU A 244 -18.36 9.12 -14.35
N THR A 245 -17.64 9.69 -15.33
CA THR A 245 -16.19 9.60 -15.41
C THR A 245 -15.53 10.96 -15.43
N ARG A 246 -14.33 11.01 -14.86
CA ARG A 246 -13.39 12.12 -14.96
C ARG A 246 -12.09 11.57 -15.53
N TRP A 247 -11.31 12.36 -16.26
CA TRP A 247 -10.00 11.89 -16.71
C TRP A 247 -8.93 12.96 -16.57
N LEU A 248 -7.69 12.50 -16.40
CA LEU A 248 -6.49 13.29 -16.36
C LEU A 248 -5.41 12.60 -17.21
N GLY A 249 -4.99 13.26 -18.28
CA GLY A 249 -4.00 12.85 -19.29
C GLY A 249 -4.25 11.55 -20.04
N VAL A 250 -5.35 10.83 -19.74
CA VAL A 250 -5.80 9.67 -20.52
C VAL A 250 -6.55 10.17 -21.75
N THR A 251 -6.16 9.68 -22.93
CA THR A 251 -6.79 10.04 -24.21
C THR A 251 -7.52 8.87 -24.84
N GLU A 252 -7.07 7.64 -24.60
CA GLU A 252 -7.67 6.41 -25.08
C GLU A 252 -7.61 5.33 -24.00
N PHE A 253 -8.62 4.46 -23.96
CA PHE A 253 -8.63 3.27 -23.11
C PHE A 253 -9.61 2.23 -23.67
N ASP A 254 -9.37 0.97 -23.32
CA ASP A 254 -10.20 -0.15 -23.76
C ASP A 254 -11.07 -0.66 -22.62
N ILE A 255 -12.25 -1.16 -22.96
CA ILE A 255 -13.19 -1.81 -22.05
C ILE A 255 -13.40 -3.25 -22.53
N SER A 256 -13.23 -4.19 -21.60
CA SER A 256 -13.61 -5.60 -21.78
C SER A 256 -14.58 -6.04 -20.70
N LEU A 257 -15.43 -7.01 -21.02
CA LEU A 257 -16.40 -7.61 -20.13
C LEU A 257 -16.12 -9.11 -20.08
N ASN A 258 -15.80 -9.63 -18.90
CA ASN A 258 -15.46 -11.04 -18.70
C ASN A 258 -14.36 -11.52 -19.67
N GLU A 259 -13.29 -10.73 -19.77
CA GLU A 259 -12.13 -10.91 -20.68
C GLU A 259 -12.39 -10.68 -22.17
N GLU A 260 -13.66 -10.54 -22.60
CA GLU A 260 -14.02 -10.30 -23.99
C GLU A 260 -14.05 -8.78 -24.29
N PRO A 261 -13.41 -8.31 -25.37
CA PRO A 261 -13.35 -6.89 -25.70
C PRO A 261 -14.74 -6.35 -26.09
N VAL A 262 -15.13 -5.22 -25.50
CA VAL A 262 -16.43 -4.57 -25.76
C VAL A 262 -16.27 -3.34 -26.63
N THR A 263 -15.41 -2.41 -26.24
CA THR A 263 -15.23 -1.15 -26.96
C THR A 263 -13.90 -0.47 -26.61
N SER A 264 -13.42 0.37 -27.51
CA SER A 264 -12.31 1.31 -27.27
C SER A 264 -12.88 2.73 -27.31
N LEU A 265 -12.54 3.53 -26.30
CA LEU A 265 -13.06 4.90 -26.16
C LEU A 265 -11.93 5.91 -26.27
N THR A 266 -12.21 7.00 -26.98
CA THR A 266 -11.31 8.16 -27.07
C THR A 266 -11.95 9.35 -26.36
N LEU A 267 -11.22 9.94 -25.40
CA LEU A 267 -11.69 11.06 -24.60
C LEU A 267 -11.28 12.40 -25.22
N PRO A 268 -12.14 13.43 -25.16
CA PRO A 268 -11.84 14.73 -25.75
C PRO A 268 -10.83 15.51 -24.91
N GLY A 269 -9.58 15.57 -25.36
CA GLY A 269 -8.52 16.36 -24.73
C GLY A 269 -7.96 15.74 -23.45
N ALA A 270 -7.04 16.45 -22.79
CA ALA A 270 -6.24 15.90 -21.70
C ALA A 270 -6.99 15.79 -20.36
N THR A 271 -8.03 16.59 -20.11
CA THR A 271 -8.76 16.53 -18.84
C THR A 271 -10.23 16.88 -19.05
N GLY A 272 -11.13 16.22 -18.33
CA GLY A 272 -12.55 16.55 -18.37
C GLY A 272 -13.38 15.65 -17.49
N THR A 273 -14.69 15.88 -17.51
CA THR A 273 -15.71 15.06 -16.87
C THR A 273 -16.84 14.81 -17.87
N THR A 274 -17.31 13.58 -17.97
CA THR A 274 -18.41 13.22 -18.87
C THR A 274 -19.12 11.95 -18.40
N THR A 275 -20.34 11.74 -18.89
CA THR A 275 -21.04 10.47 -18.73
C THR A 275 -20.80 9.62 -19.97
N LEU A 276 -20.10 8.51 -19.80
CA LEU A 276 -19.86 7.55 -20.88
C LEU A 276 -21.01 6.55 -20.93
N GLN A 277 -21.46 6.25 -22.14
CA GLN A 277 -22.46 5.23 -22.39
C GLN A 277 -21.80 4.05 -23.09
N VAL A 278 -21.82 2.88 -22.44
CA VAL A 278 -21.22 1.64 -22.94
C VAL A 278 -22.34 0.62 -23.14
N LEU A 279 -22.44 0.06 -24.34
CA LEU A 279 -23.33 -1.06 -24.63
C LEU A 279 -22.63 -2.35 -24.20
N LEU A 280 -23.22 -3.08 -23.25
CA LEU A 280 -22.74 -4.38 -22.80
C LEU A 280 -23.55 -5.48 -23.48
N PRO A 281 -22.94 -6.32 -24.33
CA PRO A 281 -23.64 -7.42 -24.98
C PRO A 281 -24.18 -8.43 -23.97
N GLY A 282 -25.46 -8.77 -24.07
CA GLY A 282 -26.11 -9.67 -23.12
C GLY A 282 -25.51 -11.08 -23.09
N GLU A 283 -24.95 -11.51 -24.23
CA GLU A 283 -24.29 -12.81 -24.39
C GLU A 283 -22.95 -12.93 -23.65
N LEU A 284 -22.29 -11.81 -23.38
CA LEU A 284 -21.05 -11.77 -22.60
C LEU A 284 -21.33 -11.68 -21.09
N MET A 285 -22.56 -11.32 -20.70
CA MET A 285 -22.96 -11.20 -19.31
C MET A 285 -23.33 -12.54 -18.70
N GLN A 286 -23.03 -12.70 -17.42
CA GLN A 286 -23.32 -13.92 -16.65
C GLN A 286 -24.36 -13.63 -15.56
N ALA A 287 -25.22 -14.62 -15.27
CA ALA A 287 -25.97 -14.62 -14.03
C ALA A 287 -24.98 -14.85 -12.88
N GLY A 288 -24.79 -13.83 -12.04
CA GLY A 288 -23.73 -13.82 -11.04
C GLY A 288 -22.68 -12.76 -11.30
N LEU A 289 -21.43 -13.09 -10.99
CA LEU A 289 -20.31 -12.16 -11.09
C LEU A 289 -20.00 -11.80 -12.54
N ASN A 290 -19.83 -10.50 -12.78
CA ASN A 290 -19.29 -9.96 -14.01
C ASN A 290 -18.11 -9.04 -13.68
N GLU A 291 -17.08 -9.08 -14.53
CA GLU A 291 -15.92 -8.21 -14.46
C GLU A 291 -15.90 -7.28 -15.66
N LEU A 292 -16.00 -5.97 -15.40
CA LEU A 292 -15.76 -4.94 -16.41
C LEU A 292 -14.36 -4.37 -16.23
N THR A 293 -13.44 -4.71 -17.13
CA THR A 293 -12.05 -4.29 -17.07
C THR A 293 -11.82 -3.08 -17.96
N PHE A 294 -11.16 -2.07 -17.39
CA PHE A 294 -10.66 -0.87 -18.03
C PHE A 294 -9.15 -1.01 -18.20
N HIS A 295 -8.68 -1.03 -19.44
CA HIS A 295 -7.26 -0.98 -19.76
C HIS A 295 -6.88 0.48 -20.04
N VAL A 296 -6.23 1.11 -19.06
CA VAL A 296 -5.88 2.54 -19.05
C VAL A 296 -4.35 2.67 -19.11
N PRO A 297 -3.76 2.84 -20.30
CA PRO A 297 -2.30 2.90 -20.46
C PRO A 297 -1.68 4.00 -19.59
N GLY A 298 -0.66 3.64 -18.81
CA GLY A 298 0.05 4.59 -17.95
C GLY A 298 -0.73 5.07 -16.73
N ALA A 299 -1.86 4.45 -16.38
CA ALA A 299 -2.59 4.79 -15.15
C ALA A 299 -1.70 4.77 -13.91
N GLY A 300 -1.88 5.75 -13.02
CA GLY A 300 -1.12 5.88 -11.78
C GLY A 300 0.34 6.33 -11.96
N THR A 301 0.82 6.50 -13.20
CA THR A 301 2.13 7.10 -13.47
C THR A 301 2.05 8.63 -13.29
N PRO A 302 3.01 9.25 -12.59
CA PRO A 302 3.07 10.70 -12.49
C PRO A 302 3.49 11.30 -13.84
N ASP A 303 2.69 12.22 -14.37
CA ASP A 303 3.10 12.99 -15.54
C ASP A 303 4.17 14.02 -15.14
N THR A 304 5.12 14.26 -16.05
CA THR A 304 6.33 15.05 -15.80
C THR A 304 6.07 16.55 -15.66
N ARG A 305 4.90 17.08 -16.08
CA ARG A 305 4.46 18.47 -15.87
C ARG A 305 3.08 18.76 -16.50
N PRO A 306 2.13 19.34 -15.75
CA PRO A 306 2.00 19.38 -14.28
C PRO A 306 1.93 17.96 -13.67
N PRO A 307 2.25 17.77 -12.38
CA PRO A 307 2.36 16.46 -11.75
C PRO A 307 0.98 15.85 -11.44
N TYR A 308 0.08 15.86 -12.41
CA TYR A 308 -1.18 15.15 -12.31
C TYR A 308 -0.92 13.66 -12.52
N ARG A 309 -1.67 12.84 -11.79
CA ARG A 309 -1.68 11.40 -12.04
C ARG A 309 -2.47 11.17 -13.31
N LEU A 310 -1.91 10.38 -14.22
CA LEU A 310 -2.69 9.87 -15.33
C LEU A 310 -3.73 8.89 -14.79
N GLY A 311 -4.98 9.05 -15.19
CA GLY A 311 -6.00 8.10 -14.79
C GLY A 311 -7.40 8.45 -15.22
N LEU A 312 -8.24 7.43 -15.17
CA LEU A 312 -9.69 7.49 -15.27
C LEU A 312 -10.25 7.50 -13.84
N GLY A 313 -11.03 8.53 -13.53
CA GLY A 313 -11.83 8.65 -12.32
C GLY A 313 -13.25 8.12 -12.58
N LEU A 314 -13.79 7.36 -11.63
CA LEU A 314 -15.18 6.89 -11.61
C LEU A 314 -15.88 7.41 -10.37
N ALA A 315 -17.03 8.08 -10.52
CA ALA A 315 -17.84 8.59 -9.41
C ALA A 315 -19.09 7.73 -9.16
N SER A 316 -19.74 7.32 -10.24
CA SER A 316 -20.97 6.55 -10.19
C SER A 316 -21.14 5.73 -11.46
N TRP A 317 -22.00 4.74 -11.40
CA TRP A 317 -22.43 3.98 -12.56
C TRP A 317 -23.90 3.58 -12.46
N SER A 318 -24.54 3.34 -13.59
CA SER A 318 -25.89 2.77 -13.63
C SER A 318 -26.00 1.78 -14.76
N LEU A 319 -26.70 0.68 -14.51
CA LEU A 319 -26.92 -0.38 -15.49
C LEU A 319 -28.42 -0.48 -15.76
N SER A 320 -28.81 -0.41 -17.03
CA SER A 320 -30.21 -0.49 -17.43
C SER A 320 -30.37 -1.42 -18.64
N PRO A 321 -31.44 -2.23 -18.72
CA PRO A 321 -31.78 -2.88 -19.98
C PRO A 321 -32.06 -1.78 -21.03
N PRO A 322 -31.75 -1.99 -22.31
CA PRO A 322 -32.06 -1.05 -23.37
C PRO A 322 -33.56 -0.78 -23.30
N THR A 323 -33.91 0.49 -23.18
CA THR A 323 -35.28 0.92 -23.31
C THR A 323 -35.78 0.41 -24.65
N SER A 324 -36.82 -0.42 -24.63
CA SER A 324 -37.51 -0.82 -25.85
C SER A 324 -37.89 0.47 -26.60
N ARG A 325 -37.18 0.75 -27.69
CA ARG A 325 -37.50 1.85 -28.60
C ARG A 325 -38.72 1.48 -29.42
#